data_AF-G8JVC2-F1
#
_entry.id   AF-G8JVC2-F1
#
_cell.length_a   1.000
_cell.length_b   1.000
_cell.length_c   1.000
_cell.angle_alpha   90.00
_cell.angle_beta   90.00
_cell.angle_gamma   90.00
#
_symmetry.space_group_name_H-M   'P 1'
#
loop_
_entity.id
_entity.type
_entity.pdbx_description
1 polymer ?
#
loop_
_entity_poly.entity_id
_entity_poly.type
_entity_poly.pdbx_seq_one_letter_code
_entity_poly.pdbx_strand_id
1 'polypeptide(L)'
;MIKVGPLITTPKAIMTKDFTLIINKSPYTLPTDFQKYSRSGKLRVLYRRFIRLRPFISRRAMIRGSYTNYIRHKFHENYELKRDIVLKSSGGKRMHDLSDIEMGCRTLTFVQKAVSHVDGEGEDGIHGALAHDNLICKRILKNLLTIEFHRERLEFRNAVAYRYLRLTFEYLDPTYRNLKYASLRHADTSIIHLNELLGTRL
;
A
#
# COMPACT_ATOMS: atom_id res chain seq x y z
N MET A 1 -24.97 -19.41 8.28
CA MET A 1 -24.23 -18.26 7.70
C MET A 1 -22.83 -18.72 7.29
N ILE A 2 -22.60 -18.89 6.00
CA ILE A 2 -21.32 -19.37 5.45
C ILE A 2 -20.47 -18.14 5.12
N LYS A 3 -19.33 -17.97 5.80
CA LYS A 3 -18.31 -16.98 5.43
C LYS A 3 -17.62 -17.44 4.15
N VAL A 4 -18.09 -16.96 3.00
CA VAL A 4 -17.38 -17.15 1.72
C VAL A 4 -16.24 -16.13 1.66
N GLY A 5 -15.06 -16.51 2.15
CA GLY A 5 -13.82 -15.83 1.80
C GLY A 5 -13.51 -16.04 0.31
N PRO A 6 -12.65 -15.22 -0.31
CA PRO A 6 -12.35 -15.34 -1.75
C PRO A 6 -11.90 -16.76 -2.08
N LEU A 7 -12.67 -17.40 -2.97
CA LEU A 7 -12.47 -18.77 -3.45
C LEU A 7 -11.19 -18.82 -4.30
N ILE A 8 -10.30 -19.76 -3.98
CA ILE A 8 -9.10 -20.07 -4.79
C ILE A 8 -9.05 -21.60 -4.88
N THR A 9 -9.17 -22.15 -6.09
CA THR A 9 -9.35 -23.59 -6.32
C THR A 9 -8.33 -24.19 -7.32
N THR A 10 -7.46 -25.09 -6.79
CA THR A 10 -6.90 -26.39 -7.32
C THR A 10 -6.09 -26.44 -8.66
N PRO A 11 -5.37 -27.53 -9.05
CA PRO A 11 -4.29 -28.26 -8.38
C PRO A 11 -2.99 -28.35 -9.25
N LYS A 12 -2.87 -27.60 -10.36
CA LYS A 12 -1.65 -27.52 -11.20
C LYS A 12 -1.54 -26.11 -11.81
N ALA A 13 -0.42 -25.43 -11.58
CA ALA A 13 -0.28 -24.00 -11.88
C ALA A 13 0.01 -23.79 -13.37
N ILE A 14 -0.87 -23.05 -14.06
CA ILE A 14 -0.66 -22.61 -15.44
C ILE A 14 -0.48 -21.09 -15.41
N MET A 15 0.68 -20.60 -15.83
CA MET A 15 0.83 -19.20 -16.25
C MET A 15 0.23 -19.08 -17.64
N THR A 16 -0.90 -18.40 -17.79
CA THR A 16 -1.43 -18.07 -19.11
C THR A 16 -0.87 -16.72 -19.57
N LYS A 17 -1.04 -16.39 -20.86
CA LYS A 17 -0.67 -15.08 -21.43
C LYS A 17 -1.35 -13.91 -20.68
N ASP A 18 -2.46 -14.20 -20.02
CA ASP A 18 -3.37 -13.21 -19.44
C ASP A 18 -3.32 -13.20 -17.90
N PHE A 19 -3.23 -14.36 -17.23
CA PHE A 19 -3.34 -14.45 -15.76
C PHE A 19 -2.30 -15.38 -15.09
N THR A 20 -2.07 -15.15 -13.80
CA THR A 20 -1.27 -16.04 -12.93
C THR A 20 -2.18 -16.61 -11.85
N LEU A 21 -2.51 -17.90 -11.95
CA LEU A 21 -3.29 -18.59 -10.93
C LEU A 21 -2.39 -18.99 -9.75
N ILE A 22 -2.67 -18.45 -8.57
CA ILE A 22 -1.93 -18.76 -7.34
C ILE A 22 -2.65 -19.88 -6.61
N ILE A 23 -2.02 -21.05 -6.52
CA ILE A 23 -2.63 -22.24 -5.91
C ILE A 23 -2.50 -22.23 -4.38
N ASN A 24 -1.33 -21.82 -3.86
CA ASN A 24 -1.10 -21.68 -2.43
C ASN A 24 -1.17 -20.20 -2.04
N LYS A 25 -2.26 -19.79 -1.37
CA LYS A 25 -2.47 -18.42 -0.88
C LYS A 25 -1.73 -18.09 0.41
N SER A 26 -1.33 -19.11 1.18
CA SER A 26 -0.68 -18.94 2.49
C SER A 26 0.57 -18.04 2.49
N PRO A 27 1.39 -17.99 1.41
CA PRO A 27 2.54 -17.10 1.39
C PRO A 27 2.16 -15.63 1.29
N TYR A 28 0.92 -15.31 0.91
CA TYR A 28 0.41 -13.96 0.65
C TYR A 28 -0.56 -13.50 1.73
N THR A 29 -1.25 -14.41 2.42
CA THR A 29 -2.16 -14.11 3.55
C THR A 29 -1.45 -14.15 4.90
N LEU A 30 -2.00 -13.46 5.90
CA LEU A 30 -1.49 -13.53 7.27
C LEU A 30 -1.68 -14.96 7.83
N PRO A 31 -0.73 -15.46 8.65
CA PRO A 31 -0.91 -16.71 9.41
C PRO A 31 -2.11 -16.64 10.34
N THR A 32 -2.74 -17.78 10.63
CA THR A 32 -3.90 -17.86 11.54
C THR A 32 -3.55 -17.47 12.98
N ASP A 33 -2.33 -17.74 13.38
CA ASP A 33 -1.76 -17.43 14.69
C ASP A 33 -1.08 -16.05 14.74
N PHE A 34 -1.21 -15.21 13.70
CA PHE A 34 -0.53 -13.91 13.59
C PHE A 34 -0.70 -13.03 14.83
N GLN A 35 -1.85 -13.08 15.50
CA GLN A 35 -2.09 -12.27 16.70
C GLN A 35 -1.23 -12.65 17.90
N LYS A 36 -0.76 -13.91 17.96
CA LYS A 36 0.09 -14.43 19.04
C LYS A 36 1.55 -13.98 18.92
N TYR A 37 1.93 -13.36 17.80
CA TYR A 37 3.33 -13.00 17.52
C TYR A 37 3.71 -11.74 18.32
N SER A 38 4.99 -11.61 18.68
CA SER A 38 5.51 -10.34 19.20
C SER A 38 5.38 -9.22 18.15
N ARG A 39 5.41 -7.95 18.57
CA ARG A 39 5.35 -6.80 17.63
C ARG A 39 6.38 -6.91 16.51
N SER A 40 7.63 -7.25 16.83
CA SER A 40 8.71 -7.44 15.85
C SER A 40 8.46 -8.65 14.94
N GLY A 41 7.84 -9.71 15.45
CA GLY A 41 7.37 -10.85 14.66
C GLY A 41 6.29 -10.44 13.66
N LYS A 42 5.27 -9.69 14.10
CA LYS A 42 4.19 -9.19 13.25
C LYS A 42 4.72 -8.29 12.13
N LEU A 43 5.63 -7.36 12.43
CA LEU A 43 6.28 -6.51 11.42
C LEU A 43 7.06 -7.33 10.38
N ARG A 44 7.85 -8.32 10.82
CA ARG A 44 8.60 -9.19 9.90
C ARG A 44 7.68 -9.99 8.98
N VAL A 45 6.56 -10.49 9.51
CA VAL A 45 5.55 -11.20 8.71
C VAL A 45 4.92 -10.26 7.69
N LEU A 46 4.44 -9.09 8.10
CA LEU A 46 3.85 -8.09 7.21
C LEU A 46 4.82 -7.71 6.09
N TYR A 47 6.07 -7.36 6.43
CA TYR A 47 7.10 -7.02 5.45
C TYR A 47 7.27 -8.13 4.41
N ARG A 48 7.42 -9.39 4.86
CA ARG A 48 7.54 -10.54 3.96
C ARG A 48 6.32 -10.71 3.06
N ARG A 49 5.10 -10.45 3.56
CA ARG A 49 3.87 -10.54 2.75
C ARG A 49 3.85 -9.48 1.66
N PHE A 50 4.17 -8.23 1.97
CA PHE A 50 4.28 -7.19 0.94
C PHE A 50 5.33 -7.54 -0.12
N ILE A 51 6.54 -7.92 0.28
CA ILE A 51 7.61 -8.27 -0.67
C ILE A 51 7.21 -9.44 -1.58
N ARG A 52 6.48 -10.43 -1.04
CA ARG A 52 5.95 -11.55 -1.84
C ARG A 52 4.91 -11.15 -2.87
N LEU A 53 4.20 -10.03 -2.69
CA LEU A 53 3.24 -9.53 -3.68
C LEU A 53 3.91 -8.88 -4.89
N ARG A 54 5.22 -8.56 -4.82
CA ARG A 54 6.00 -7.90 -5.88
C ARG A 54 5.76 -8.47 -7.29
N PRO A 55 5.73 -9.80 -7.53
CA PRO A 55 5.50 -10.34 -8.87
C PRO A 55 4.16 -9.94 -9.48
N PHE A 56 3.13 -9.70 -8.66
CA PHE A 56 1.76 -9.40 -9.11
C PHE A 56 1.51 -7.90 -9.31
N ILE A 57 2.42 -7.04 -8.86
CA ILE A 57 2.27 -5.58 -8.98
C ILE A 57 2.30 -5.13 -10.44
N SER A 58 3.24 -5.68 -11.23
CA SER A 58 3.40 -5.33 -12.63
C SER A 58 4.31 -6.33 -13.35
N ARG A 59 4.07 -6.50 -14.65
CA ARG A 59 4.98 -7.23 -15.55
C ARG A 59 6.31 -6.47 -15.75
N ARG A 60 6.31 -5.14 -15.61
CA ARG A 60 7.51 -4.30 -15.84
C ARG A 60 8.46 -4.36 -14.64
N ALA A 61 9.72 -4.73 -14.90
CA ALA A 61 10.75 -4.85 -13.85
C ALA A 61 10.97 -3.54 -13.08
N MET A 62 10.97 -2.39 -13.76
CA MET A 62 11.10 -1.06 -13.17
C MET A 62 10.03 -0.80 -12.10
N ILE A 63 8.76 -1.07 -12.40
CA ILE A 63 7.64 -0.86 -11.46
C ILE A 63 7.75 -1.79 -10.25
N ARG A 64 8.17 -3.05 -10.45
CA ARG A 64 8.46 -3.97 -9.35
C ARG A 64 9.62 -3.50 -8.47
N GLY A 65 10.58 -2.78 -9.05
CA GLY A 65 11.68 -2.12 -8.34
C GLY A 65 11.16 -1.02 -7.41
N SER A 66 10.45 -0.04 -7.96
CA SER A 66 9.87 1.06 -7.16
C SER A 66 8.92 0.55 -6.08
N TYR A 67 8.11 -0.49 -6.34
CA TYR A 67 7.31 -1.13 -5.28
C TYR A 67 8.17 -1.68 -4.14
N THR A 68 9.27 -2.35 -4.45
CA THR A 68 10.16 -2.94 -3.43
C THR A 68 10.79 -1.85 -2.56
N ASN A 69 11.25 -0.77 -3.18
CA ASN A 69 11.84 0.37 -2.49
C ASN A 69 10.81 1.12 -1.65
N TYR A 70 9.62 1.33 -2.20
CA TYR A 70 8.48 1.90 -1.47
C TYR A 70 8.17 1.06 -0.22
N ILE A 71 8.02 -0.26 -0.32
CA ILE A 71 7.78 -1.12 0.85
C ILE A 71 8.93 -1.02 1.86
N ARG A 72 10.19 -1.03 1.42
CA ARG A 72 11.35 -0.83 2.32
C ARG A 72 11.23 0.50 3.07
N HIS A 73 10.98 1.58 2.34
CA HIS A 73 10.81 2.90 2.93
C HIS A 73 9.65 2.92 3.95
N LYS A 74 8.46 2.40 3.59
CA LYS A 74 7.29 2.41 4.48
C LYS A 74 7.55 1.73 5.83
N PHE A 75 8.40 0.70 5.87
CA PHE A 75 8.76 0.01 7.13
C PHE A 75 9.85 0.72 7.94
N HIS A 76 10.57 1.68 7.36
CA HIS A 76 11.54 2.54 8.05
C HIS A 76 10.97 3.94 8.35
N GLU A 77 9.94 4.36 7.64
CA GLU A 77 9.28 5.66 7.74
C GLU A 77 8.74 5.92 9.16
N ASN A 78 8.96 7.14 9.67
CA ASN A 78 8.22 7.65 10.82
C ASN A 78 6.86 8.20 10.35
N TYR A 79 5.90 7.29 10.21
CA TYR A 79 4.57 7.64 9.69
C TYR A 79 3.78 8.52 10.64
N GLU A 80 3.91 8.33 11.96
CA GLU A 80 3.22 9.17 12.94
C GLU A 80 3.67 10.63 12.82
N LEU A 81 4.98 10.89 12.66
CA LEU A 81 5.48 12.24 12.40
C LEU A 81 4.86 12.84 11.13
N LYS A 82 4.88 12.09 10.03
CA LYS A 82 4.34 12.53 8.74
C LYS A 82 2.84 12.84 8.83
N ARG A 83 2.09 11.95 9.49
CA ARG A 83 0.65 12.06 9.74
C ARG A 83 0.35 13.30 10.59
N ASP A 84 1.11 13.53 11.65
CA ASP A 84 0.92 14.67 12.55
C ASP A 84 1.12 16.01 11.85
N ILE A 85 2.15 16.13 11.00
CA ILE A 85 2.39 17.37 10.23
C ILE A 85 1.17 17.70 9.38
N VAL A 86 0.68 16.73 8.60
CA VAL A 86 -0.46 16.94 7.69
C VAL A 86 -1.76 17.25 8.44
N LEU A 87 -2.07 16.49 9.49
CA LEU A 87 -3.33 16.65 10.22
C LEU A 87 -3.37 17.97 11.02
N LYS A 88 -2.26 18.36 11.65
CA LYS A 88 -2.16 19.66 12.33
C LYS A 88 -2.35 20.82 11.35
N SER A 89 -1.70 20.76 10.19
CA SER A 89 -1.76 21.82 9.18
C SER A 89 -3.13 21.94 8.49
N SER A 90 -3.88 20.85 8.38
CA SER A 90 -5.21 20.83 7.75
C SER A 90 -6.37 21.04 8.74
N GLY A 91 -6.09 21.16 10.04
CA GLY A 91 -7.13 21.14 11.09
C GLY A 91 -7.86 19.80 11.19
N GLY A 92 -7.33 18.76 10.55
CA GLY A 92 -7.89 17.42 10.53
C GLY A 92 -7.74 16.72 11.87
N LYS A 93 -8.73 15.89 12.23
CA LYS A 93 -8.66 15.00 13.40
C LYS A 93 -8.24 13.60 12.96
N ARG A 94 -7.52 12.90 13.82
CA ARG A 94 -7.24 11.47 13.66
C ARG A 94 -8.59 10.74 13.61
N MET A 95 -8.90 10.09 12.49
CA MET A 95 -10.17 9.33 12.34
C MET A 95 -10.10 7.97 13.02
N HIS A 96 -8.88 7.46 13.17
CA HIS A 96 -8.60 6.15 13.73
C HIS A 96 -7.43 6.20 14.71
N ASP A 97 -7.59 5.52 15.84
CA ASP A 97 -6.51 5.24 16.80
C ASP A 97 -6.06 3.78 16.66
N LEU A 98 -5.67 3.42 15.43
CA LEU A 98 -5.19 2.09 15.10
C LEU A 98 -3.69 2.01 15.31
N SER A 99 -3.21 0.86 15.79
CA SER A 99 -1.78 0.59 15.84
C SER A 99 -1.18 0.48 14.43
N ASP A 100 0.13 0.74 14.32
CA ASP A 100 0.90 0.51 13.08
C ASP A 100 0.67 -0.88 12.47
N ILE A 101 0.50 -1.89 13.33
CA ILE A 101 0.27 -3.27 12.91
C ILE A 101 -1.11 -3.41 12.26
N GLU A 102 -2.15 -2.84 12.86
CA GLU A 102 -3.51 -2.91 12.32
C GLU A 102 -3.63 -2.14 11.02
N MET A 103 -3.05 -0.94 10.95
CA MET A 103 -2.95 -0.18 9.71
C MET A 103 -2.18 -0.97 8.64
N GLY A 104 -1.08 -1.64 9.03
CA GLY A 104 -0.31 -2.53 8.17
C GLY A 104 -1.13 -3.71 7.64
N CYS A 105 -1.95 -4.34 8.48
CA CYS A 105 -2.87 -5.41 8.07
C CYS A 105 -3.91 -4.91 7.06
N ARG A 106 -4.54 -3.77 7.32
CA ARG A 106 -5.51 -3.15 6.38
C ARG A 106 -4.86 -2.78 5.06
N THR A 107 -3.63 -2.25 5.12
CA THR A 107 -2.82 -1.93 3.93
C THR A 107 -2.47 -3.20 3.13
N LEU A 108 -2.15 -4.30 3.81
CA LEU A 108 -1.89 -5.56 3.13
C LEU A 108 -3.13 -6.05 2.38
N THR A 109 -4.30 -6.00 3.01
CA THR A 109 -5.58 -6.32 2.37
C THR A 109 -5.85 -5.41 1.16
N PHE A 110 -5.58 -4.11 1.28
CA PHE A 110 -5.70 -3.17 0.18
C PHE A 110 -4.81 -3.55 -1.02
N VAL A 111 -3.54 -3.86 -0.77
CA VAL A 111 -2.61 -4.26 -1.84
C VAL A 111 -3.01 -5.61 -2.44
N GLN A 112 -3.48 -6.55 -1.62
CA GLN A 112 -4.03 -7.83 -2.12
C GLN A 112 -5.21 -7.60 -3.05
N LYS A 113 -6.17 -6.73 -2.69
CA LYS A 113 -7.27 -6.32 -3.59
C LYS A 113 -6.74 -5.73 -4.90
N ALA A 114 -5.76 -4.83 -4.81
CA ALA A 114 -5.17 -4.16 -5.97
C ALA A 114 -4.49 -5.10 -6.99
N VAL A 115 -3.99 -6.26 -6.53
CA VAL A 115 -3.33 -7.26 -7.39
C VAL A 115 -4.20 -8.49 -7.68
N SER A 116 -5.40 -8.56 -7.11
CA SER A 116 -6.33 -9.66 -7.37
C SER A 116 -7.18 -9.37 -8.59
N HIS A 117 -7.48 -10.43 -9.34
CA HIS A 117 -8.48 -10.39 -10.40
C HIS A 117 -9.75 -11.10 -9.92
N VAL A 118 -10.90 -10.50 -10.18
CA VAL A 118 -12.21 -11.09 -9.96
C VAL A 118 -12.98 -10.87 -11.26
N ASP A 119 -13.48 -11.94 -11.86
CA ASP A 119 -14.29 -11.86 -13.06
C ASP A 119 -15.60 -11.14 -12.71
N GLY A 120 -15.90 -10.06 -13.44
CA GLY A 120 -17.06 -9.21 -13.19
C GLY A 120 -18.37 -9.78 -13.72
N GLU A 121 -18.33 -10.95 -14.35
CA GLU A 121 -19.46 -11.62 -15.03
C GLU A 121 -20.18 -12.64 -14.14
N GLY A 122 -19.98 -12.58 -12.82
CA GLY A 122 -20.75 -13.42 -11.89
C GLY A 122 -22.24 -13.00 -11.88
N GLU A 123 -23.14 -13.99 -11.94
CA GLU A 123 -24.60 -13.79 -11.94
C GLU A 123 -25.13 -13.05 -10.70
N ASP A 124 -24.35 -13.01 -9.63
CA ASP A 124 -24.63 -12.26 -8.41
C ASP A 124 -23.89 -10.91 -8.43
N GLY A 125 -24.63 -9.79 -8.30
CA GLY A 125 -24.08 -8.42 -8.28
C GLY A 125 -22.96 -8.15 -7.25
N ILE A 126 -22.72 -9.10 -6.34
CA ILE A 126 -21.58 -9.14 -5.41
C ILE A 126 -20.24 -9.20 -6.16
N HIS A 127 -20.13 -9.99 -7.23
CA HIS A 127 -18.91 -10.11 -8.02
C HIS A 127 -18.56 -8.80 -8.74
N GLY A 128 -19.57 -8.09 -9.25
CA GLY A 128 -19.41 -6.78 -9.85
C GLY A 128 -18.88 -5.74 -8.86
N ALA A 129 -19.43 -5.69 -7.64
CA ALA A 129 -18.95 -4.77 -6.60
C ALA A 129 -17.49 -5.06 -6.17
N LEU A 130 -17.13 -6.35 -6.01
CA LEU A 130 -15.76 -6.75 -5.67
C LEU A 130 -14.76 -6.44 -6.79
N ALA A 131 -15.14 -6.64 -8.05
CA ALA A 131 -14.32 -6.28 -9.20
C ALA A 131 -14.10 -4.76 -9.26
N HIS A 132 -15.13 -3.97 -8.97
CA HIS A 132 -15.04 -2.51 -8.90
C HIS A 132 -14.09 -2.04 -7.78
N ASP A 133 -14.23 -2.58 -6.58
CA ASP A 133 -13.35 -2.33 -5.44
C ASP A 133 -11.87 -2.61 -5.77
N ASN A 134 -11.61 -3.78 -6.37
CA ASN A 134 -10.26 -4.18 -6.76
C ASN A 134 -9.69 -3.24 -7.82
N LEU A 135 -10.52 -2.78 -8.77
CA LEU A 135 -10.12 -1.81 -9.79
C LEU A 135 -9.74 -0.46 -9.18
N ILE A 136 -10.50 0.04 -8.19
CA ILE A 136 -10.17 1.26 -7.46
C ILE A 136 -8.82 1.09 -6.73
N CYS A 137 -8.66 0.00 -5.97
CA CYS A 137 -7.42 -0.29 -5.25
C CYS A 137 -6.22 -0.34 -6.21
N LYS A 138 -6.39 -0.97 -7.38
CA LYS A 138 -5.38 -1.06 -8.44
C LYS A 138 -5.00 0.31 -9.00
N ARG A 139 -5.98 1.18 -9.27
CA ARG A 139 -5.75 2.55 -9.76
C ARG A 139 -4.99 3.39 -8.74
N ILE A 140 -5.39 3.33 -7.47
CA ILE A 140 -4.72 4.04 -6.38
C ILE A 140 -3.29 3.53 -6.21
N LEU A 141 -3.06 2.21 -6.16
CA LEU A 141 -1.73 1.62 -6.03
C LEU A 141 -0.83 2.02 -7.21
N LYS A 142 -1.35 2.03 -8.44
CA LYS A 142 -0.59 2.48 -9.62
C LYS A 142 -0.18 3.94 -9.49
N ASN A 143 -1.07 4.82 -9.03
CA ASN A 143 -0.77 6.23 -8.84
C ASN A 143 0.28 6.43 -7.75
N LEU A 144 0.16 5.73 -6.62
CA LEU A 144 1.17 5.71 -5.55
C LEU A 144 2.55 5.35 -6.08
N LEU A 145 2.66 4.26 -6.83
CA LEU A 145 3.95 3.82 -7.39
C LEU A 145 4.51 4.77 -8.45
N THR A 146 3.64 5.49 -9.15
CA THR A 146 4.06 6.52 -10.11
C THR A 146 4.66 7.72 -9.36
N ILE A 147 3.99 8.19 -8.30
CA ILE A 147 4.50 9.27 -7.43
C ILE A 147 5.83 8.86 -6.82
N GLU A 148 5.94 7.65 -6.29
CA GLU A 148 7.17 7.14 -5.69
C GLU A 148 8.32 7.06 -6.71
N PHE A 149 8.07 6.57 -7.92
CA PHE A 149 9.07 6.56 -8.97
C PHE A 149 9.59 7.98 -9.29
N HIS A 150 8.71 8.98 -9.35
CA HIS A 150 9.12 10.36 -9.54
C HIS A 150 9.89 10.92 -8.33
N ARG A 151 9.48 10.54 -7.11
CA ARG A 151 10.16 10.94 -5.86
C ARG A 151 11.58 10.38 -5.78
N GLU A 152 11.76 9.10 -6.07
CA GLU A 152 13.07 8.43 -6.09
C GLU A 152 14.06 9.17 -7.00
N ARG A 153 13.59 9.68 -8.15
CA ARG A 153 14.45 10.44 -9.08
C ARG A 153 14.89 11.81 -8.53
N LEU A 154 14.11 12.41 -7.64
CA LEU A 154 14.48 13.65 -6.95
C LEU A 154 15.49 13.40 -5.82
N GLU A 155 15.37 12.25 -5.15
CA GLU A 155 16.17 11.85 -3.99
C GLU A 155 17.55 11.31 -4.37
N PHE A 156 17.62 10.50 -5.44
CA PHE A 156 18.81 9.73 -5.82
C PHE A 156 20.08 10.58 -6.02
N ARG A 157 19.92 11.89 -6.29
CA ARG A 157 21.05 12.80 -6.55
C ARG A 157 21.25 13.85 -5.47
N ASN A 158 20.42 13.87 -4.43
CA ASN A 158 20.42 14.98 -3.48
C ASN A 158 20.10 14.51 -2.05
N ALA A 159 21.13 14.40 -1.22
CA ALA A 159 21.01 14.02 0.19
C ALA A 159 20.11 14.98 0.99
N VAL A 160 20.10 16.27 0.64
CA VAL A 160 19.22 17.28 1.24
C VAL A 160 17.76 16.99 0.88
N ALA A 161 17.47 16.65 -0.38
CA ALA A 161 16.13 16.25 -0.79
C ALA A 161 15.68 14.96 -0.10
N TYR A 162 16.56 13.97 0.05
CA TYR A 162 16.26 12.75 0.79
C TYR A 162 15.86 13.04 2.24
N ARG A 163 16.61 13.91 2.94
CA ARG A 163 16.29 14.31 4.31
C ARG A 163 14.88 14.89 4.42
N TYR A 164 14.55 15.85 3.58
CA TYR A 164 13.24 16.52 3.63
C TYR A 164 12.10 15.59 3.22
N LEU A 165 12.30 14.73 2.22
CA LEU A 165 11.22 13.91 1.66
C LEU A 165 10.96 12.59 2.40
N ARG A 166 11.96 12.06 3.11
CA ARG A 166 11.93 10.72 3.72
C ARG A 166 12.14 10.69 5.23
N LEU A 167 12.77 11.71 5.81
CA LEU A 167 13.10 11.72 7.24
C LEU A 167 12.31 12.76 8.02
N THR A 168 12.37 14.03 7.61
CA THR A 168 11.78 15.14 8.39
C THR A 168 10.38 15.53 7.93
N PHE A 169 10.04 15.27 6.66
CA PHE A 169 8.76 15.63 6.04
C PHE A 169 8.42 17.12 6.09
N GLU A 170 9.41 18.00 6.28
CA GLU A 170 9.23 19.45 6.35
C GLU A 170 8.50 20.04 5.13
N TYR A 171 8.65 19.41 3.97
CA TYR A 171 7.98 19.84 2.75
C TYR A 171 6.44 19.74 2.80
N LEU A 172 5.88 19.00 3.77
CA LEU A 172 4.44 18.91 4.01
C LEU A 172 3.91 20.11 4.81
N ASP A 173 4.79 20.85 5.50
CA ASP A 173 4.41 22.06 6.21
C ASP A 173 3.95 23.14 5.22
N PRO A 174 2.79 23.79 5.42
CA PRO A 174 2.31 24.89 4.58
C PRO A 174 3.30 26.05 4.46
N THR A 175 4.11 26.29 5.50
CA THR A 175 5.12 27.36 5.54
C THR A 175 6.34 27.07 4.68
N TYR A 176 6.52 25.81 4.24
CA TYR A 176 7.64 25.42 3.39
C TYR A 176 7.48 25.94 1.96
N ARG A 177 8.29 26.95 1.62
CA ARG A 177 8.13 27.79 0.41
C ARG A 177 8.66 27.19 -0.89
N ASN A 178 9.30 26.02 -0.86
CA ASN A 178 9.89 25.46 -2.09
C ASN A 178 8.80 24.84 -2.98
N LEU A 179 8.38 25.60 -4.00
CA LEU A 179 7.32 25.23 -4.95
C LEU A 179 7.64 23.96 -5.75
N LYS A 180 8.92 23.57 -5.86
CA LYS A 180 9.33 22.32 -6.52
C LYS A 180 8.64 21.09 -5.94
N TYR A 181 8.25 21.13 -4.67
CA TYR A 181 7.61 20.03 -3.97
C TYR A 181 6.09 20.20 -3.80
N ALA A 182 5.48 21.23 -4.39
CA ALA A 182 4.05 21.50 -4.23
C ALA A 182 3.17 20.31 -4.67
N SER A 183 3.44 19.75 -5.86
CA SER A 183 2.70 18.59 -6.37
C SER A 183 2.86 17.35 -5.48
N LEU A 184 4.07 17.11 -4.98
CA LEU A 184 4.36 15.99 -4.07
C LEU A 184 3.68 16.18 -2.72
N ARG A 185 3.66 17.41 -2.18
CA ARG A 185 2.96 17.76 -0.95
C ARG A 185 1.47 17.50 -1.08
N HIS A 186 0.83 17.98 -2.16
CA HIS A 186 -0.59 17.70 -2.39
C HIS A 186 -0.87 16.20 -2.46
N ALA A 187 -0.04 15.44 -3.20
CA ALA A 187 -0.18 14.00 -3.30
C ALA A 187 -0.08 13.31 -1.92
N ASP A 188 0.95 13.62 -1.13
CA ASP A 188 1.15 13.00 0.18
C ASP A 188 0.07 13.43 1.19
N THR A 189 -0.37 14.69 1.17
CA THR A 189 -1.52 15.15 1.97
C THR A 189 -2.78 14.35 1.63
N SER A 190 -3.10 14.18 0.34
CA SER A 190 -4.25 13.37 -0.09
C SER A 190 -4.12 11.90 0.34
N ILE A 191 -2.92 11.33 0.29
CA ILE A 191 -2.67 9.94 0.74
C ILE A 191 -2.87 9.80 2.24
N ILE A 192 -2.43 10.78 3.05
CA ILE A 192 -2.67 10.78 4.50
C ILE A 192 -4.17 10.84 4.80
N HIS A 193 -4.94 11.72 4.15
CA HIS A 193 -6.39 11.75 4.35
C HIS A 193 -7.09 10.48 3.88
N LEU A 194 -6.64 9.87 2.76
CA LEU A 194 -7.14 8.57 2.31
C LEU A 194 -6.85 7.48 3.35
N ASN A 195 -5.65 7.49 3.93
CA ASN A 195 -5.26 6.57 4.98
C ASN A 195 -6.12 6.76 6.25
N GLU A 196 -6.45 7.98 6.62
CA GLU A 196 -7.38 8.25 7.72
C GLU A 196 -8.77 7.67 7.44
N LEU A 197 -9.26 7.78 6.21
CA LEU A 197 -10.57 7.24 5.85
C LEU A 197 -10.62 5.71 5.84
N LEU A 198 -9.54 5.06 5.37
CA LEU A 198 -9.49 3.61 5.21
C LEU A 198 -8.88 2.88 6.42
N GLY A 199 -8.24 3.62 7.33
CA GLY A 199 -7.38 3.09 8.38
C GLY A 199 -6.18 2.34 7.82
N THR A 200 -5.63 2.79 6.69
CA THR A 200 -4.45 2.21 6.06
C THR A 200 -3.20 3.03 6.34
N ARG A 201 -2.05 2.52 5.90
CA ARG A 201 -0.74 3.19 5.88
C ARG A 201 -0.11 2.95 4.51
N LEU A 202 -0.80 3.42 3.47
CA LEU A 202 -0.26 3.60 2.12
C LEU A 202 0.83 4.69 2.15
#